data_AF-A0A420RS01-F1
#
_entry.id   AF-A0A420RS01-F1
#
_cell.length_a   1.000
_cell.length_b   1.000
_cell.length_c   1.000
_cell.angle_alpha   90.00
_cell.angle_beta   90.00
_cell.angle_gamma   90.00
#
_symmetry.space_group_name_H-M   'P 1'
#
loop_
_entity.id
_entity.type
_entity.pdbx_description
1 polymer ?
#
loop_
_entity_poly.entity_id
_entity_poly.type
_entity_poly.pdbx_seq_one_letter_code
_entity_poly.pdbx_strand_id
1 'polypeptide(L)'
;MVDDWINHTPKDILAKNFGVNASVFENVTSPNPYILPGTPTKHNVTDGPAGKLSGNSSFVYRTFQHDPEKIGGTGGKFWKIDSTNFPASKTLAATHYIENTSEDEDLIWIEVYKSDRVADISLTQWLALTPPDVVAQTLNVSISFVESLKKEKQVLIE
;
A
#
# COMPACT_ATOMS: atom_id res chain seq x y z
N MET A 1 7.91 -13.64 -9.81
CA MET A 1 7.90 -14.59 -8.68
C MET A 1 7.11 -15.85 -9.04
N VAL A 2 6.00 -15.72 -9.76
CA VAL A 2 5.32 -16.87 -10.38
C VAL A 2 6.14 -17.49 -11.51
N ASP A 3 6.69 -16.67 -12.43
CA ASP A 3 7.52 -17.17 -13.54
C ASP A 3 8.77 -17.91 -13.05
N ASP A 4 9.42 -17.37 -12.01
CA ASP A 4 10.59 -17.98 -11.39
C ASP A 4 10.25 -19.34 -10.76
N TRP A 5 9.12 -19.42 -10.04
CA TRP A 5 8.62 -20.68 -9.50
C TRP A 5 8.32 -21.70 -10.60
N ILE A 6 7.68 -21.28 -11.70
CA ILE A 6 7.39 -22.15 -12.85
C ILE A 6 8.69 -22.64 -13.53
N ASN A 7 9.72 -21.80 -13.60
CA ASN A 7 11.01 -22.17 -14.19
C ASN A 7 11.83 -23.12 -13.31
N HIS A 8 11.62 -23.10 -12.00
CA HIS A 8 12.27 -24.00 -11.04
C HIS A 8 11.40 -25.20 -10.62
N THR A 9 10.27 -25.41 -11.28
CA THR A 9 9.41 -26.59 -11.05
C THR A 9 9.40 -27.48 -12.30
N PRO A 10 9.63 -28.80 -12.17
CA PRO A 10 9.54 -29.72 -13.31
C PRO A 10 8.19 -29.61 -14.03
N LYS A 11 8.22 -29.54 -15.37
CA LYS A 11 7.04 -29.21 -16.18
C LYS A 11 6.00 -30.32 -16.18
N ASP A 12 6.41 -31.56 -15.99
CA ASP A 12 5.52 -32.71 -15.79
C ASP A 12 4.74 -32.64 -14.48
N ILE A 13 5.34 -32.10 -13.41
CA ILE A 13 4.66 -31.87 -12.13
C ILE A 13 3.62 -30.75 -12.26
N LEU A 14 3.97 -29.64 -12.92
CA LEU A 14 3.02 -28.56 -13.22
C LEU A 14 1.88 -29.07 -14.11
N ALA A 15 2.20 -29.78 -15.19
CA ALA A 15 1.23 -30.40 -16.10
C ALA A 15 0.23 -31.29 -15.34
N LYS A 16 0.73 -32.15 -14.45
CA LYS A 16 -0.09 -33.01 -13.61
C LYS A 16 -0.97 -32.23 -12.63
N ASN A 17 -0.45 -31.16 -12.02
CA ASN A 17 -1.18 -30.32 -11.08
C ASN A 17 -2.34 -29.56 -11.75
N PHE A 18 -2.10 -29.01 -12.94
CA PHE A 18 -3.07 -28.19 -13.66
C PHE A 18 -3.93 -28.97 -14.67
N GLY A 19 -3.62 -30.25 -14.94
CA GLY A 19 -4.34 -31.08 -15.90
C GLY A 19 -4.16 -30.65 -17.36
N VAL A 20 -3.01 -30.05 -17.68
CA VAL A 20 -2.69 -29.53 -19.02
C VAL A 20 -1.42 -30.20 -19.58
N ASN A 21 -1.12 -29.99 -20.87
CA ASN A 21 0.14 -30.47 -21.45
C ASN A 21 1.34 -29.69 -20.89
N ALA A 22 2.48 -30.36 -20.69
CA ALA A 22 3.71 -29.73 -20.22
C ALA A 22 4.21 -28.59 -21.13
N SER A 23 3.91 -28.66 -22.43
CA SER A 23 4.30 -27.64 -23.41
C SER A 23 3.74 -26.24 -23.13
N VAL A 24 2.63 -26.15 -22.38
CA VAL A 24 2.05 -24.87 -21.92
C VAL A 24 3.06 -24.05 -21.10
N PHE A 25 4.00 -24.72 -20.43
CA PHE A 25 4.96 -24.10 -19.52
C PHE A 25 6.38 -23.94 -20.12
N GLU A 26 6.55 -24.17 -21.42
CA GLU A 26 7.86 -24.08 -22.11
C GLU A 26 8.33 -22.63 -22.34
N ASN A 27 7.41 -21.70 -22.60
CA ASN A 27 7.72 -20.33 -23.02
C ASN A 27 7.59 -19.28 -21.91
N VAL A 28 7.92 -19.66 -20.67
CA VAL A 28 7.90 -18.74 -19.53
C VAL A 28 9.20 -17.96 -19.46
N THR A 29 9.12 -16.63 -19.35
CA THR A 29 10.30 -15.74 -19.34
C THR A 29 11.24 -16.07 -18.18
N SER A 30 12.55 -16.08 -18.47
CA SER A 30 13.63 -16.26 -17.47
C SER A 30 14.81 -15.35 -17.80
N PRO A 31 15.39 -14.62 -16.82
CA PRO A 31 14.95 -14.54 -15.42
C PRO A 31 13.60 -13.82 -15.27
N ASN A 32 12.94 -14.00 -14.13
CA ASN A 32 11.66 -13.36 -13.85
C ASN A 32 11.77 -11.83 -14.02
N PRO A 33 10.99 -11.22 -14.93
CA PRO A 33 11.11 -9.80 -15.25
C PRO A 33 10.63 -8.88 -14.12
N TYR A 34 9.97 -9.43 -13.10
CA TYR A 34 9.49 -8.77 -11.88
C TYR A 34 8.39 -7.71 -12.13
N ILE A 35 8.67 -6.68 -12.94
CA ILE A 35 7.72 -5.65 -13.35
C ILE A 35 7.69 -5.59 -14.88
N LEU A 36 6.48 -5.67 -15.42
CA LEU A 36 6.22 -5.58 -16.86
C LEU A 36 5.13 -4.52 -17.12
N PRO A 37 5.20 -3.80 -18.24
CA PRO A 37 4.11 -2.93 -18.65
C PRO A 37 2.85 -3.76 -18.90
N GLY A 38 1.75 -3.39 -18.24
CA GLY A 38 0.45 -4.02 -18.39
C GLY A 38 -0.62 -3.03 -18.85
N THR A 39 -1.66 -3.53 -19.51
CA THR A 39 -2.85 -2.72 -19.84
C THR A 39 -3.69 -2.50 -18.56
N PRO A 40 -4.00 -1.25 -18.18
CA PRO A 40 -4.84 -0.98 -17.02
C PRO A 40 -6.22 -1.62 -17.20
N THR A 41 -6.64 -2.45 -16.24
CA THR A 41 -7.97 -3.04 -16.22
C THR A 41 -8.93 -2.18 -15.39
N LYS A 42 -10.18 -2.07 -15.84
CA LYS A 42 -11.28 -1.46 -15.07
C LYS A 42 -12.17 -2.51 -14.39
N HIS A 43 -11.81 -3.79 -14.52
CA HIS A 43 -12.57 -4.89 -13.98
C HIS A 43 -12.24 -5.10 -12.49
N ASN A 44 -13.24 -5.02 -11.63
CA ASN A 44 -13.10 -5.41 -10.23
C ASN A 44 -13.22 -6.93 -10.11
N VAL A 45 -12.27 -7.56 -9.41
CA VAL A 45 -12.36 -9.00 -9.13
C VAL A 45 -13.36 -9.22 -8.00
N THR A 46 -14.59 -9.59 -8.34
CA THR A 46 -15.69 -9.83 -7.38
C THR A 46 -16.17 -11.28 -7.31
N ASP A 47 -15.77 -12.12 -8.26
CA ASP A 47 -16.50 -13.37 -8.56
C ASP A 47 -15.86 -14.63 -7.96
N GLY A 48 -14.95 -14.48 -6.98
CA GLY A 48 -14.34 -15.61 -6.30
C GLY A 48 -15.36 -16.37 -5.45
N PRO A 49 -15.32 -17.72 -5.39
CA PRO A 49 -16.27 -18.52 -4.61
C PRO A 49 -16.21 -18.24 -3.10
N ALA A 50 -15.09 -17.71 -2.60
CA ALA A 50 -14.91 -17.29 -1.21
C ALA A 50 -15.38 -15.84 -0.93
N GLY A 51 -15.85 -15.13 -1.96
CA GLY A 51 -16.23 -13.72 -1.87
C GLY A 51 -15.03 -12.79 -1.65
N LYS A 52 -15.33 -11.49 -1.48
CA LYS A 52 -14.33 -10.45 -1.23
C LYS A 52 -14.05 -10.32 0.27
N LEU A 53 -12.77 -10.26 0.63
CA LEU A 53 -12.37 -9.87 1.99
C LEU A 53 -12.89 -8.47 2.31
N SER A 54 -13.63 -8.34 3.41
CA SER A 54 -14.24 -7.09 3.86
C SER A 54 -14.08 -6.92 5.37
N GLY A 55 -14.35 -5.71 5.87
CA GLY A 55 -14.18 -5.36 7.28
C GLY A 55 -12.77 -5.69 7.80
N ASN A 56 -12.72 -6.38 8.94
CA ASN A 56 -11.47 -6.71 9.66
C ASN A 56 -10.51 -7.64 8.91
N SER A 57 -10.97 -8.30 7.85
CA SER A 57 -10.15 -9.19 7.01
C SER A 57 -9.62 -8.50 5.75
N SER A 58 -10.01 -7.25 5.49
CA SER A 58 -9.53 -6.46 4.36
C SER A 58 -8.09 -6.03 4.59
N PHE A 59 -7.24 -6.12 3.57
CA PHE A 59 -5.91 -5.48 3.55
C PHE A 59 -5.96 -4.03 3.07
N VAL A 60 -7.13 -3.55 2.65
CA VAL A 60 -7.37 -2.14 2.29
C VAL A 60 -8.00 -1.43 3.49
N TYR A 61 -7.33 -0.38 3.95
CA TYR A 61 -7.84 0.55 4.94
C TYR A 61 -8.19 1.89 4.28
N ARG A 62 -9.34 2.47 4.65
CA ARG A 62 -9.82 3.74 4.09
C ARG A 62 -9.82 4.80 5.17
N THR A 63 -8.72 5.55 5.26
CA THR A 63 -8.46 6.53 6.33
C THR A 63 -9.63 7.49 6.56
N PHE A 64 -10.20 8.05 5.50
CA PHE A 64 -11.28 9.04 5.63
C PHE A 64 -12.69 8.45 5.81
N GLN A 65 -12.81 7.13 5.97
CA GLN A 65 -14.09 6.45 6.27
C GLN A 65 -14.23 6.06 7.74
N HIS A 66 -13.30 6.48 8.60
CA HIS A 66 -13.46 6.45 10.05
C HIS A 66 -13.33 7.87 10.61
N ASP A 67 -13.97 8.09 11.76
CA ASP A 67 -13.93 9.37 12.44
C ASP A 67 -12.51 9.66 12.97
N PRO A 68 -12.03 10.92 12.89
CA PRO A 68 -10.75 11.29 13.47
C PRO A 68 -10.74 11.08 14.99
N GLU A 69 -9.55 10.83 15.52
CA GLU A 69 -9.28 10.81 16.95
C GLU A 69 -9.40 12.23 17.54
N LYS A 70 -9.90 12.32 18.77
CA LYS A 70 -9.91 13.59 19.50
C LYS A 70 -8.52 13.90 20.04
N ILE A 71 -8.00 15.07 19.70
CA ILE A 71 -6.76 15.60 20.25
C ILE A 71 -7.06 16.80 21.15
N GLY A 72 -6.10 17.18 22.00
CA GLY A 72 -6.20 18.39 22.81
C GLY A 72 -6.23 19.64 21.93
N GLY A 73 -6.96 20.67 22.37
CA GLY A 73 -7.19 21.89 21.60
C GLY A 73 -8.43 21.84 20.68
N THR A 74 -8.61 22.88 19.89
CA THR A 74 -9.77 23.08 18.99
C THR A 74 -9.38 23.15 17.52
N GLY A 75 -8.09 23.24 17.20
CA GLY A 75 -7.61 23.56 15.86
C GLY A 75 -7.62 22.39 14.88
N GLY A 76 -7.40 21.16 15.32
CA GLY A 76 -7.01 20.08 14.40
C GLY A 76 -7.73 18.75 14.58
N LYS A 77 -7.54 17.90 13.58
CA LYS A 77 -7.98 16.50 13.55
C LYS A 77 -6.78 15.58 13.38
N PHE A 78 -6.83 14.42 14.03
CA PHE A 78 -5.80 13.39 13.98
C PHE A 78 -6.40 12.10 13.47
N TRP A 79 -5.80 11.51 12.43
CA TRP A 79 -6.15 10.18 11.99
C TRP A 79 -5.01 9.25 12.31
N LYS A 80 -5.34 8.14 12.96
CA LYS A 80 -4.39 7.12 13.39
C LYS A 80 -4.85 5.78 12.86
N ILE A 81 -3.94 5.01 12.29
CA ILE A 81 -4.16 3.66 11.81
C ILE A 81 -3.14 2.78 12.49
N ASP A 82 -3.60 1.87 13.33
CA ASP A 82 -2.76 0.94 14.08
C ASP A 82 -3.46 -0.42 14.24
N SER A 83 -2.87 -1.33 15.00
CA SER A 83 -3.44 -2.66 15.21
C SER A 83 -4.82 -2.67 15.91
N THR A 84 -5.24 -1.57 16.55
CA THR A 84 -6.54 -1.45 17.24
C THR A 84 -7.70 -1.21 16.28
N ASN A 85 -7.44 -0.57 15.14
CA ASN A 85 -8.46 -0.26 14.13
C ASN A 85 -8.18 -0.88 12.75
N PHE A 86 -6.98 -1.43 12.52
CA PHE A 86 -6.63 -2.22 11.34
C PHE A 86 -6.14 -3.62 11.73
N PRO A 87 -7.04 -4.52 12.16
CA PRO A 87 -6.68 -5.81 12.75
C PRO A 87 -6.02 -6.79 11.76
N ALA A 88 -6.05 -6.53 10.46
CA ALA A 88 -5.29 -7.29 9.47
C ALA A 88 -3.77 -7.11 9.63
N SER A 89 -3.30 -6.03 10.26
CA SER A 89 -1.88 -5.78 10.55
C SER A 89 -1.60 -5.78 12.05
N LYS A 90 -1.01 -6.86 12.55
CA LYS A 90 -0.76 -7.06 13.99
C LYS A 90 0.47 -6.33 14.52
N THR A 91 1.40 -5.96 13.65
CA THR A 91 2.72 -5.41 14.02
C THR A 91 2.91 -3.98 13.53
N LEU A 92 1.88 -3.34 12.97
CA LEU A 92 1.95 -1.93 12.57
C LEU A 92 2.10 -1.07 13.83
N ALA A 93 3.13 -0.23 13.86
CA ALA A 93 3.36 0.73 14.95
C ALA A 93 2.21 1.76 14.98
N ALA A 94 2.18 2.66 14.00
CA ALA A 94 1.03 3.47 13.62
C ALA A 94 1.34 4.16 12.28
N THR A 95 0.33 4.36 11.45
CA THR A 95 0.35 5.34 10.36
C THR A 95 -0.59 6.47 10.75
N HIS A 96 -0.17 7.72 10.58
CA HIS A 96 -1.02 8.84 10.94
C HIS A 96 -0.82 10.06 10.05
N TYR A 97 -1.78 10.96 10.09
CA TYR A 97 -1.60 12.34 9.66
C TYR A 97 -2.43 13.27 10.55
N ILE A 98 -2.03 14.53 10.58
CA ILE A 98 -2.65 15.57 11.39
C ILE A 98 -2.99 16.72 10.44
N GLU A 99 -4.20 17.24 10.58
CA GLU A 99 -4.72 18.34 9.75
C GLU A 99 -5.14 19.48 10.66
N ASN A 100 -4.67 20.69 10.36
CA ASN A 100 -5.29 21.89 10.93
C ASN A 100 -6.60 22.14 10.19
N THR A 101 -7.71 22.18 10.94
CA THR A 101 -9.06 22.39 10.41
C THR A 101 -9.67 23.71 10.86
N SER A 102 -8.94 24.51 11.65
CA SER A 102 -9.36 25.84 12.04
C SER A 102 -9.02 26.85 10.94
N GLU A 103 -9.91 27.82 10.74
CA GLU A 103 -9.67 28.96 9.84
C GLU A 103 -8.81 30.05 10.52
N ASP A 104 -8.85 30.13 11.85
CA ASP A 104 -8.34 31.28 12.61
C ASP A 104 -7.33 30.90 13.71
N GLU A 105 -7.09 29.60 13.94
CA GLU A 105 -6.22 29.12 15.02
C GLU A 105 -5.08 28.24 14.49
N ASP A 106 -3.88 28.48 15.01
CA ASP A 106 -2.73 27.62 14.76
C ASP A 106 -2.86 26.29 15.52
N LEU A 107 -2.61 25.19 14.82
CA LEU A 107 -2.49 23.88 15.45
C LEU A 107 -1.09 23.71 16.06
N ILE A 108 -1.02 23.68 17.39
CA ILE A 108 0.20 23.37 18.14
C ILE A 108 0.11 21.95 18.70
N TRP A 109 1.16 21.16 18.47
CA TRP A 109 1.18 19.73 18.77
C TRP A 109 2.58 19.28 19.23
N ILE A 110 2.65 18.24 20.05
CA ILE A 110 3.91 17.65 20.54
C ILE A 110 3.84 16.12 20.43
N GLU A 111 4.77 15.55 19.67
CA GLU A 111 5.03 14.10 19.65
C GLU A 111 6.02 13.75 20.76
N VAL A 112 5.62 12.87 21.68
CA VAL A 112 6.51 12.37 22.74
C VAL A 112 6.63 10.86 22.63
N TYR A 113 7.87 10.39 22.53
CA TYR A 113 8.20 8.97 22.48
C TYR A 113 9.10 8.60 23.64
N LYS A 114 8.79 7.47 24.30
CA LYS A 114 9.67 6.87 25.31
C LYS A 114 10.77 6.07 24.63
N SER A 115 11.68 6.76 23.94
CA SER A 115 12.78 6.18 23.17
C SER A 115 13.98 7.13 23.15
N ASP A 116 15.19 6.58 23.05
CA ASP A 116 16.43 7.35 22.82
C ASP A 116 16.53 7.86 21.37
N ARG A 117 15.82 7.21 20.45
CA ARG A 117 15.72 7.58 19.05
C ARG A 117 14.28 7.48 18.55
N VAL A 118 13.89 8.48 17.77
CA VAL A 118 12.63 8.49 17.01
C VAL A 118 12.96 8.41 15.52
N ALA A 119 12.21 7.60 14.80
CA ALA A 119 12.28 7.49 13.36
C ALA A 119 10.86 7.42 12.80
N ASP A 120 10.63 8.12 11.71
CA ASP A 120 9.39 8.06 10.95
C ASP A 120 9.70 7.77 9.48
N ILE A 121 8.64 7.50 8.72
CA ILE A 121 8.72 7.28 7.28
C ILE A 121 7.64 8.15 6.66
N SER A 122 8.04 9.13 5.85
CA SER A 122 7.10 9.95 5.08
C SER A 122 6.53 9.14 3.92
N LEU A 123 5.20 9.08 3.83
CA LEU A 123 4.52 8.36 2.75
C LEU A 123 4.89 8.94 1.38
N THR A 124 4.85 10.27 1.22
CA THR A 124 5.19 10.93 -0.05
C THR A 124 6.61 10.59 -0.49
N GLN A 125 7.58 10.68 0.41
CA GLN A 125 8.97 10.32 0.12
C GLN A 125 9.10 8.85 -0.25
N TRP A 126 8.45 7.94 0.50
CA TRP A 126 8.50 6.51 0.22
C TRP A 126 7.96 6.18 -1.17
N LEU A 127 6.82 6.78 -1.54
CA LEU A 127 6.24 6.63 -2.88
C LEU A 127 7.16 7.21 -3.96
N ALA A 128 7.75 8.38 -3.74
CA ALA A 128 8.66 9.03 -4.69
C ALA A 128 9.99 8.28 -4.90
N LEU A 129 10.38 7.43 -3.96
CA LEU A 129 11.58 6.57 -4.02
C LEU A 129 11.28 5.14 -4.50
N THR A 130 10.01 4.80 -4.71
CA THR A 130 9.58 3.53 -5.29
C THR A 130 9.44 3.69 -6.81
N PRO A 131 9.78 2.67 -7.64
CA PRO A 131 9.59 2.74 -9.09
C PRO A 131 8.20 3.27 -9.49
N PRO A 132 8.10 4.31 -10.35
CA PRO A 132 6.85 5.01 -10.60
C PRO A 132 5.71 4.15 -11.15
N ASP A 133 6.05 3.16 -11.97
CA ASP A 133 5.14 2.17 -12.54
C ASP A 133 4.49 1.29 -11.47
N VAL A 134 5.26 0.83 -10.47
CA VAL A 134 4.75 0.05 -9.33
C VAL A 134 3.75 0.87 -8.52
N VAL A 135 4.08 2.12 -8.22
CA VAL A 135 3.20 3.01 -7.45
C VAL A 135 1.94 3.35 -8.24
N ALA A 136 2.10 3.72 -9.51
CA ALA A 136 1.00 4.07 -10.41
C ALA A 136 0.00 2.92 -10.54
N GLN A 137 0.50 1.70 -10.71
CA GLN A 137 -0.33 0.50 -10.76
C GLN A 137 -1.01 0.20 -9.43
N THR A 138 -0.29 0.31 -8.31
CA THR A 138 -0.83 0.00 -6.96
C THR A 138 -1.94 0.96 -6.56
N LEU A 139 -1.76 2.26 -6.83
CA LEU A 139 -2.70 3.31 -6.44
C LEU A 139 -3.72 3.64 -7.53
N ASN A 140 -3.57 3.06 -8.73
CA ASN A 140 -4.36 3.36 -9.92
C ASN A 140 -4.36 4.86 -10.28
N VAL A 141 -3.16 5.42 -10.41
CA VAL A 141 -2.89 6.83 -10.77
C VAL A 141 -1.94 6.92 -11.97
N SER A 142 -1.74 8.11 -12.54
CA SER A 142 -0.80 8.26 -13.66
C SER A 142 0.66 8.19 -13.19
N ILE A 143 1.55 7.70 -14.06
CA ILE A 143 3.00 7.73 -13.81
C ILE A 143 3.47 9.17 -13.60
N SER A 144 2.97 10.12 -14.41
CA SER A 144 3.29 11.54 -14.29
C SER A 144 2.93 12.14 -12.92
N PHE A 145 1.86 11.64 -12.28
CA PHE A 145 1.52 12.05 -10.92
C PHE A 145 2.58 11.56 -9.94
N VAL A 146 2.99 10.29 -10.04
CA VAL A 146 4.03 9.72 -9.17
C VAL A 146 5.37 10.43 -9.35
N GLU A 147 5.75 10.74 -10.58
CA GLU A 147 6.99 11.46 -10.90
C GLU A 147 7.01 12.89 -10.35
N SER A 148 5.83 13.48 -10.08
CA SER A 148 5.72 14.80 -9.48
C SER A 148 5.88 14.81 -7.95
N LEU A 149 5.87 13.64 -7.31
CA LEU A 149 6.02 13.50 -5.86
C LEU A 149 7.43 13.93 -5.40
N LYS A 150 7.50 14.57 -4.23
CA LYS A 150 8.75 15.05 -3.65
C LYS A 150 9.54 13.88 -3.03
N LYS A 151 10.81 13.75 -3.44
CA LYS A 151 11.77 12.78 -2.87
C LYS A 151 12.33 13.21 -1.52
N GLU A 152 12.29 14.50 -1.24
CA GLU A 152 12.65 15.05 0.06
C GLU A 152 11.45 15.00 1.00
N LYS A 153 11.71 14.67 2.27
CA LYS A 153 10.67 14.59 3.28
C LYS A 153 10.09 15.97 3.56
N GLN A 154 8.78 16.10 3.36
CA GLN A 154 8.01 17.26 3.79
C GLN A 154 7.38 16.95 5.15
N VAL A 155 7.73 17.74 6.17
CA VAL A 155 7.17 17.60 7.53
C VAL A 155 5.82 18.28 7.62
N LEU A 156 5.69 19.44 6.97
CA LEU A 156 4.44 20.20 6.81
C LEU A 156 4.13 20.32 5.32
N ILE A 157 2.84 20.21 5.00
CA ILE A 157 2.30 20.36 3.65
C ILE A 157 1.28 21.49 3.73
N GLU A 158 1.46 22.49 2.88
CA GLU A 158 0.57 23.66 2.73
C GLU A 158 -0.38 23.47 1.54
#